data_AF-A0A971GTF0-F1
#
_entry.id   AF-A0A971GTF0-F1
#
_cell.length_a   1.000
_cell.length_b   1.000
_cell.length_c   1.000
_cell.angle_alpha   90.00
_cell.angle_beta   90.00
_cell.angle_gamma   90.00
#
_symmetry.space_group_name_H-M   'P 1'
#
loop_
_entity.id
_entity.type
_entity.pdbx_description
1 polymer ?
#
loop_
_entity_poly.entity_id
_entity_poly.type
_entity_poly.pdbx_seq_one_letter_code
_entity_poly.pdbx_strand_id
1 'polypeptide(L)'
;GSQVFYFAKESEADYVVGSKTLAQNILDRLLRHIGLADRGITAQGAYAVLNKTCMPAVIVEGGFFSNPEDRAAMLDPAYTDRYARSVAQAVVDTLNRAAENERE
;
A
#
# COMPACT_ATOMS: atom_id res chain seq x y z
N GLY A 1 12.47 6.90 -0.11
CA GLY A 1 12.08 5.48 -0.13
C GLY A 1 10.63 5.33 0.22
N SER A 2 10.00 4.24 -0.23
CA SER A 2 8.57 3.97 -0.08
C SER A 2 8.32 2.95 1.03
N GLN A 3 7.26 3.16 1.80
CA GLN A 3 6.87 2.32 2.93
C GLN A 3 5.34 2.17 2.94
N VAL A 4 4.83 1.03 3.38
CA VAL A 4 3.38 0.86 3.57
C VAL A 4 3.09 0.41 5.00
N PHE A 5 2.28 1.19 5.72
CA PHE A 5 1.81 0.82 7.05
C PHE A 5 0.51 0.05 6.94
N TYR A 6 0.35 -0.93 7.81
CA TYR A 6 -0.87 -1.72 7.95
C TYR A 6 -1.12 -2.06 9.41
N PHE A 7 -2.33 -2.49 9.74
CA PHE A 7 -2.59 -3.13 11.02
C PHE A 7 -3.64 -4.21 10.83
N ALA A 8 -3.24 -5.47 11.04
CA ALA A 8 -4.15 -6.61 10.95
C ALA A 8 -5.05 -6.65 12.19
N LYS A 9 -6.36 -6.70 11.96
CA LYS A 9 -7.39 -6.69 13.00
C LYS A 9 -8.21 -7.97 12.93
N GLU A 10 -8.76 -8.40 14.06
CA GLU A 10 -9.70 -9.53 14.11
C GLU A 10 -10.94 -9.29 13.24
N SER A 11 -11.41 -8.04 13.13
CA SER A 11 -12.51 -7.64 12.25
C SER A 11 -12.24 -7.83 10.76
N GLU A 12 -11.00 -8.12 10.36
CA GLU A 12 -10.68 -8.47 8.97
C GLU A 12 -11.01 -9.93 8.64
N ALA A 13 -11.40 -10.76 9.62
CA ALA A 13 -11.73 -12.17 9.40
C ALA A 13 -12.92 -12.37 8.45
N ASP A 14 -13.82 -11.39 8.35
CA ASP A 14 -14.97 -11.41 7.44
C ASP A 14 -14.60 -10.98 6.01
N TYR A 15 -13.33 -10.59 5.76
CA TYR A 15 -12.86 -10.13 4.46
C TYR A 15 -11.91 -11.13 3.81
N VAL A 16 -12.08 -11.28 2.50
CA VAL A 16 -11.28 -12.16 1.65
C VAL A 16 -9.79 -11.78 1.61
N VAL A 17 -9.48 -10.51 1.86
CA VAL A 17 -8.12 -9.95 1.85
C VAL A 17 -7.87 -9.19 3.13
N GLY A 18 -6.81 -9.50 3.85
CA GLY A 18 -6.36 -8.73 5.01
C GLY A 18 -5.43 -7.56 4.66
N SER A 19 -5.29 -6.62 5.61
CA SER A 19 -4.47 -5.41 5.48
C SER A 19 -3.01 -5.70 5.12
N LYS A 20 -2.44 -6.78 5.68
CA LYS A 20 -1.05 -7.19 5.42
C LYS A 20 -0.83 -7.56 3.95
N THR A 21 -1.73 -8.36 3.38
CA THR A 21 -1.65 -8.79 1.97
C THR A 21 -1.80 -7.61 1.03
N LEU A 22 -2.76 -6.72 1.32
CA LEU A 22 -2.95 -5.50 0.54
C LEU A 22 -1.71 -4.59 0.60
N ALA A 23 -1.12 -4.42 1.78
CA ALA A 23 0.09 -3.61 1.96
C ALA A 23 1.28 -4.15 1.16
N GLN A 24 1.51 -5.47 1.19
CA GLN A 24 2.59 -6.10 0.45
C GLN A 24 2.41 -5.93 -1.06
N ASN A 25 1.20 -6.21 -1.58
CA ASN A 25 0.90 -6.09 -2.99
C ASN A 25 1.08 -4.66 -3.52
N ILE A 26 0.70 -3.65 -2.71
CA ILE A 26 0.91 -2.24 -3.06
C ILE A 26 2.40 -1.90 -3.10
N LEU A 27 3.17 -2.28 -2.08
CA LEU A 27 4.61 -2.02 -2.05
C LEU A 27 5.33 -2.67 -3.23
N ASP A 28 5.07 -3.95 -3.49
CA ASP A 28 5.69 -4.69 -4.62
C ASP A 28 5.40 -4.02 -5.97
N ARG A 29 4.21 -3.43 -6.13
CA ARG A 29 3.89 -2.69 -7.35
C ARG A 29 4.60 -1.35 -7.41
N LEU A 30 4.62 -0.59 -6.31
CA LEU A 30 5.34 0.68 -6.25
C LEU A 30 6.81 0.51 -6.62
N LEU A 31 7.51 -0.44 -5.99
CA LEU A 31 8.95 -0.66 -6.20
C LEU A 31 9.31 -0.95 -7.67
N ARG A 32 8.39 -1.50 -8.45
CA ARG A 32 8.57 -1.74 -9.89
C ARG A 32 8.42 -0.51 -10.78
N HIS A 33 7.80 0.56 -10.29
CA HIS A 33 7.37 1.68 -11.14
C HIS A 33 7.88 3.06 -10.71
N ILE A 34 8.19 3.27 -9.43
CA ILE A 34 8.53 4.61 -8.92
C ILE A 34 10.01 4.81 -8.62
N GLY A 35 10.79 3.73 -8.51
CA GLY A 35 12.26 3.78 -8.43
C GLY A 35 12.83 4.32 -7.11
N LEU A 36 12.02 4.47 -6.06
CA LEU A 36 12.50 4.86 -4.74
C LEU A 36 12.91 3.63 -3.91
N ALA A 37 13.78 3.86 -2.92
CA ALA A 37 14.30 2.81 -2.05
C ALA A 37 13.17 2.05 -1.31
N ASP A 38 13.33 0.73 -1.19
CA ASP A 38 12.42 -0.13 -0.42
C ASP A 38 12.61 0.06 1.09
N ARG A 39 11.53 0.36 1.81
CA ARG A 39 11.50 0.44 3.28
C ARG A 39 10.57 -0.60 3.91
N GLY A 40 10.01 -1.50 3.12
CA GLY A 40 9.17 -2.59 3.57
C GLY A 40 7.76 -2.16 3.99
N ILE A 41 7.03 -3.16 4.47
CA ILE A 41 5.74 -2.96 5.15
C ILE A 41 5.93 -2.95 6.66
N THR A 42 5.13 -2.19 7.39
CA THR A 42 5.25 -2.07 8.85
C THR A 42 3.89 -2.19 9.52
N ALA A 43 3.78 -3.10 10.49
CA ALA A 43 2.61 -3.21 11.34
C ALA A 43 2.58 -2.02 12.32
N GLN A 44 1.50 -1.23 12.30
CA GLN A 44 1.37 -0.03 13.11
C GLN A 44 -0.04 0.12 13.68
N GLY A 45 -0.22 -0.40 14.90
CA GLY A 45 -1.51 -0.38 15.61
C GLY A 45 -1.83 0.94 16.32
N ALA A 46 -0.89 1.88 16.42
CA ALA A 46 -1.14 3.17 17.09
C ALA A 46 -1.89 4.17 16.19
N TYR A 47 -1.89 3.98 14.87
CA TYR A 47 -2.54 4.90 13.94
C TYR A 47 -4.04 4.69 13.93
N ALA A 48 -4.79 5.74 14.31
CA ALA A 48 -6.24 5.68 14.46
C ALA A 48 -6.96 5.19 13.19
N VAL A 49 -6.52 5.63 12.01
CA VAL A 49 -7.10 5.20 10.73
C VAL A 49 -6.91 3.70 10.46
N LEU A 50 -5.79 3.12 10.91
CA LEU A 50 -5.50 1.70 10.73
C LEU A 50 -6.21 0.83 11.77
N ASN A 51 -6.37 1.34 12.99
CA ASN A 51 -6.89 0.57 14.13
C ASN A 51 -8.39 0.74 14.42
N LYS A 52 -9.02 1.84 14.02
CA LYS A 52 -10.46 2.11 14.27
C LYS A 52 -11.38 1.68 13.14
N THR A 53 -10.83 1.46 11.96
CA THR A 53 -11.63 1.02 10.83
C THR A 53 -11.98 -0.47 10.93
N CYS A 54 -13.13 -0.87 10.39
CA CYS A 54 -13.63 -2.25 10.44
C CYS A 54 -13.40 -3.04 9.14
N MET A 55 -12.56 -2.51 8.24
CA MET A 55 -12.17 -3.18 7.00
C MET A 55 -10.64 -3.18 6.84
N PRO A 56 -10.09 -3.93 5.87
CA PRO A 56 -8.67 -3.88 5.54
C PRO A 56 -8.23 -2.44 5.21
N ALA A 57 -7.12 -2.00 5.79
CA ALA A 57 -6.64 -0.63 5.65
C ALA A 57 -5.12 -0.54 5.65
N VAL A 58 -4.62 0.40 4.84
CA VAL A 58 -3.20 0.68 4.65
C VAL A 58 -2.96 2.19 4.57
N ILE A 59 -1.77 2.63 4.97
CA ILE A 59 -1.24 3.97 4.68
C ILE A 59 -0.04 3.79 3.77
N VAL A 60 -0.07 4.43 2.61
CA VAL A 60 1.01 4.35 1.62
C VAL A 60 1.86 5.61 1.72
N GLU A 61 3.10 5.45 2.17
CA GLU A 61 4.12 6.50 2.12
C GLU A 61 4.90 6.35 0.82
N GLY A 62 4.60 7.20 -0.17
CA GLY A 62 5.26 7.15 -1.46
C GLY A 62 6.73 7.56 -1.42
N GLY A 63 7.09 8.50 -0.55
CA GLY A 63 8.44 9.05 -0.39
C GLY A 63 8.46 10.13 0.70
N PHE A 64 9.65 10.60 1.06
CA PHE A 64 9.81 11.57 2.15
C PHE A 64 10.12 12.97 1.61
N PHE A 65 9.22 13.94 1.81
CA PHE A 65 9.49 15.35 1.44
C PHE A 65 10.72 15.95 2.13
N SER A 66 11.12 15.43 3.29
CA SER A 66 12.33 15.83 4.01
C SER A 66 13.62 15.33 3.34
N ASN A 67 13.55 14.23 2.56
CA ASN A 67 14.66 13.73 1.77
C ASN A 67 14.71 14.47 0.42
N PRO A 68 15.83 15.12 0.04
CA PRO A 68 15.92 15.89 -1.19
C PRO A 68 15.68 15.08 -2.49
N GLU A 69 16.14 13.83 -2.54
CA GLU A 69 16.02 12.97 -3.72
C GLU A 69 14.57 12.50 -3.90
N ASP A 70 13.97 12.00 -2.82
CA ASP A 70 12.55 11.62 -2.80
C ASP A 70 11.67 12.83 -3.16
N ARG A 71 11.93 14.00 -2.57
CA ARG A 71 11.18 15.22 -2.86
C ARG A 71 11.27 15.61 -4.34
N ALA A 72 12.46 15.53 -4.94
CA ALA A 72 12.63 15.83 -6.36
C ALA A 72 11.80 14.89 -7.23
N ALA A 73 11.78 13.59 -6.92
CA ALA A 73 10.91 12.62 -7.59
C ALA A 73 9.43 12.93 -7.34
N MET A 74 9.00 13.23 -6.11
CA MET A 74 7.60 13.50 -5.77
C MET A 74 7.04 14.77 -6.41
N LEU A 75 7.90 15.71 -6.81
CA LEU A 75 7.54 16.92 -7.55
C LEU A 75 7.45 16.71 -9.07
N ASP A 76 7.93 15.57 -9.60
CA ASP A 76 7.78 15.20 -11.00
C ASP A 76 6.34 14.69 -11.26
N PRO A 77 5.55 15.33 -12.14
CA PRO A 77 4.21 14.87 -12.49
C PRO A 77 4.18 13.42 -13.01
N ALA A 78 5.23 12.98 -13.71
CA ALA A 78 5.31 11.62 -14.22
C ALA A 78 5.47 10.61 -13.07
N TYR A 79 6.20 10.96 -12.01
CA TYR A 79 6.26 10.16 -10.79
C TYR A 79 4.88 10.07 -10.13
N THR A 80 4.16 11.19 -9.98
CA THR A 80 2.83 11.19 -9.35
C THR A 80 1.83 10.31 -10.12
N ASP A 81 1.86 10.35 -11.46
CA ASP A 81 1.04 9.47 -12.30
C ASP A 81 1.42 8.00 -12.12
N ARG A 82 2.72 7.66 -12.16
CA ARG A 82 3.18 6.28 -11.91
C ARG A 82 2.81 5.78 -10.52
N TYR A 83 2.94 6.63 -9.49
CA TYR A 83 2.56 6.32 -8.12
C TYR A 83 1.05 6.02 -8.02
N ALA A 84 0.21 6.95 -8.50
CA ALA A 84 -1.25 6.82 -8.43
C ALA A 84 -1.75 5.58 -9.18
N ARG A 85 -1.24 5.34 -10.40
CA ARG A 85 -1.54 4.12 -11.16
C ARG A 85 -1.11 2.89 -10.40
N SER A 86 0.13 2.83 -9.92
CA SER A 86 0.64 1.67 -9.19
C SER A 86 -0.21 1.31 -7.98
N VAL A 87 -0.66 2.29 -7.19
CA VAL A 87 -1.54 2.03 -6.04
C VAL A 87 -2.89 1.50 -6.50
N ALA A 88 -3.57 2.20 -7.41
CA ALA A 88 -4.91 1.81 -7.87
C ALA A 88 -4.92 0.40 -8.47
N GLN A 89 -3.92 0.10 -9.28
CA GLN A 89 -3.78 -1.13 -10.02
C GLN A 89 -3.43 -2.28 -9.05
N ALA A 90 -2.61 -2.05 -8.02
CA ALA A 90 -2.34 -3.04 -6.98
C ALA A 90 -3.60 -3.39 -6.16
N VAL A 91 -4.45 -2.40 -5.86
CA VAL A 91 -5.75 -2.62 -5.21
C VAL A 91 -6.63 -3.50 -6.09
N VAL A 92 -6.80 -3.15 -7.37
CA VAL A 92 -7.60 -3.93 -8.33
C VAL A 92 -7.10 -5.37 -8.44
N ASP A 93 -5.80 -5.57 -8.65
CA ASP A 93 -5.25 -6.92 -8.80
C ASP A 93 -5.40 -7.75 -7.53
N THR A 94 -5.33 -7.12 -6.35
CA THR A 94 -5.52 -7.79 -5.07
C THR A 94 -6.96 -8.26 -4.91
N LEU A 95 -7.94 -7.42 -5.26
CA LEU A 95 -9.35 -7.76 -5.19
C LEU A 95 -9.75 -8.81 -6.23
N ASN A 96 -9.22 -8.73 -7.44
CA ASN A 96 -9.47 -9.74 -8.48
C ASN A 96 -8.97 -11.12 -8.06
N ARG A 97 -7.73 -11.22 -7.56
CA ARG A 97 -7.17 -12.48 -7.05
C ARG A 97 -7.98 -13.05 -5.89
N ALA A 98 -8.49 -12.19 -5.02
CA ALA A 98 -9.34 -12.61 -3.93
C ALA A 98 -10.65 -13.23 -4.43
N ALA A 99 -11.30 -12.57 -5.41
CA ALA A 99 -12.54 -13.06 -6.01
C ALA A 99 -12.36 -14.34 -6.83
N GLU A 100 -11.18 -14.60 -7.38
CA GLU A 100 -10.84 -15.85 -8.05
C GLU A 100 -10.72 -17.01 -7.04
N ASN A 101 -10.02 -16.79 -5.93
CA ASN A 101 -9.81 -17.80 -4.90
C ASN A 101 -11.10 -18.22 -4.16
N GLU A 102 -12.15 -17.38 -4.17
CA GLU A 102 -13.46 -17.73 -3.61
C GLU A 102 -14.32 -18.62 -4.53
N ARG A 103 -13.94 -18.74 -5.81
CA ARG A 103 -14.70 -19.52 -6.81
C ARG A 103 -14.21 -20.96 -6.95
N GLU A 104 -13.09 -21.30 -6.32
CA GLU A 104 -12.50 -22.64 -6.26
C GLU A 104 -12.96 -23.38 -5.00
#